data_AF-A0A527DX84-F1
#
_entry.id   AF-A0A527DX84-F1
#
_cell.length_a   1.000
_cell.length_b   1.000
_cell.length_c   1.000
_cell.angle_alpha   90.00
_cell.angle_beta   90.00
_cell.angle_gamma   90.00
#
_symmetry.space_group_name_H-M   'P 1'
#
loop_
_entity.id
_entity.type
_entity.pdbx_description
1 polymer ?
#
loop_
_entity_poly.entity_id
_entity_poly.type
_entity_poly.pdbx_seq_one_letter_code
_entity_poly.pdbx_strand_id
1 'polypeptide(L)' 'AHGSPIHVGEPATIGIRDLMGPDWGDAVEIREGEVPVFWASSLTAQDALARAELAISITVSPGHMLITD' A
#
# COMPACT_ATOMS: atom_id res chain seq x y z
N ALA A 1 -14.03 -13.77 3.10
CA ALA A 1 -14.13 -12.52 3.88
C ALA A 1 -13.12 -11.53 3.30
N HIS A 2 -13.54 -10.33 2.90
CA HIS A 2 -12.61 -9.30 2.44
C HIS A 2 -12.04 -8.56 3.67
N GLY A 3 -10.74 -8.28 3.68
CA GLY A 3 -10.10 -7.48 4.71
C GLY A 3 -9.24 -8.22 5.74
N SER A 4 -9.05 -9.53 5.63
CA SER A 4 -7.98 -10.21 6.38
C SER A 4 -6.60 -9.69 5.94
N PRO A 5 -5.61 -9.61 6.84
CA PRO A 5 -4.24 -9.30 6.46
C PRO A 5 -3.73 -10.25 5.38
N ILE A 6 -2.93 -9.73 4.45
CA ILE A 6 -2.24 -10.54 3.45
C ILE A 6 -0.90 -11.08 3.99
N HIS A 7 -0.32 -10.40 5.00
CA HIS A 7 0.91 -10.82 5.67
C HIS A 7 0.97 -10.24 7.09
N VAL A 8 1.61 -10.98 8.00
CA VAL A 8 1.83 -10.60 9.40
C VAL A 8 3.27 -10.96 9.77
N GLY A 9 4.04 -10.01 10.30
CA GLY A 9 5.41 -10.23 10.76
C GLY A 9 6.46 -9.84 9.73
N GLU A 10 7.45 -10.72 9.51
CA GLU A 10 8.71 -10.42 8.81
C GLU A 10 8.50 -9.82 7.40
N PRO A 11 8.72 -8.50 7.20
CA PRO A 11 8.44 -7.81 5.93
C PRO A 11 9.25 -8.33 4.74
N ALA A 12 10.47 -8.83 4.98
CA ALA A 12 11.32 -9.34 3.91
C ALA A 12 10.71 -10.55 3.18
N THR A 13 9.82 -11.30 3.85
CA THR A 13 9.06 -12.42 3.26
C THR A 13 8.20 -11.99 2.06
N ILE A 14 7.73 -10.74 2.06
CA ILE A 14 6.95 -10.15 0.97
C ILE A 14 7.74 -9.11 0.17
N GLY A 15 9.08 -9.13 0.29
CA GLY A 15 9.98 -8.30 -0.51
C GLY A 15 10.19 -6.87 0.01
N ILE A 16 9.64 -6.51 1.18
CA ILE A 16 9.83 -5.19 1.79
C ILE A 16 11.14 -5.21 2.58
N ARG A 17 12.12 -4.42 2.13
CA ARG A 17 13.48 -4.39 2.71
C ARG A 17 13.69 -3.29 3.73
N ASP A 18 12.93 -2.21 3.64
CA ASP A 18 13.02 -1.06 4.52
C ASP A 18 11.61 -0.50 4.78
N LEU A 19 11.14 -0.58 6.03
CA LEU A 19 9.84 -0.04 6.43
C LEU A 19 9.85 1.49 6.55
N MET A 20 11.04 2.09 6.69
CA MET A 20 11.19 3.55 6.81
C MET A 20 11.29 4.26 5.46
N GLY A 21 11.38 3.51 4.36
CA GLY A 21 11.35 4.01 2.99
C GLY A 21 10.18 3.42 2.19
N PRO A 22 8.92 3.74 2.54
CA PRO A 22 7.78 3.19 1.82
C PRO A 22 7.72 3.72 0.38
N ASP A 23 7.33 2.85 -0.56
CA ASP A 23 7.12 3.24 -1.96
C ASP A 23 5.98 4.26 -2.11
N TRP A 24 5.02 4.24 -1.18
CA TRP A 24 3.85 5.11 -1.17
C TRP A 24 3.52 5.57 0.25
N GLY A 25 3.18 6.85 0.40
CA GLY A 25 2.81 7.44 1.69
C GLY A 25 4.04 7.76 2.56
N ASP A 26 3.78 7.92 3.86
CA ASP A 26 4.80 8.30 4.84
C ASP A 26 5.17 7.11 5.74
N ALA A 27 6.43 7.06 6.16
CA ALA A 27 6.88 6.10 7.15
C ALA A 27 6.20 6.35 8.50
N VAL A 28 6.02 5.29 9.27
CA VAL A 28 5.40 5.34 10.61
C VAL A 28 6.39 4.85 11.67
N GLU A 29 6.23 5.35 12.90
CA GLU A 29 6.95 4.82 14.06
C GLU A 29 6.52 3.36 14.31
N ILE A 30 7.50 2.48 14.53
CA ILE A 30 7.28 1.10 14.96
C ILE A 30 7.95 0.93 16.32
N ARG A 31 7.14 0.65 17.34
CA ARG A 31 7.62 0.54 18.72
C ARG A 31 8.06 -0.87 19.05
N GLU A 32 8.82 -0.98 20.13
CA GLU A 32 9.23 -2.28 20.66
C GLU A 32 8.02 -3.17 20.94
N GLY A 33 8.05 -4.39 20.42
CA GLY A 33 6.96 -5.37 20.54
C GLY A 33 5.82 -5.22 19.53
N GLU A 34 5.81 -4.17 18.70
CA GLU A 34 4.83 -4.05 17.62
C GLU A 34 5.19 -4.97 16.44
N VAL A 35 4.16 -5.54 15.82
CA VAL A 35 4.30 -6.47 14.70
C VAL A 35 3.72 -5.80 13.45
N PRO A 36 4.50 -5.67 12.35
CA PRO A 36 3.98 -5.17 11.09
C PRO A 36 2.87 -6.08 10.54
N VAL A 37 1.77 -5.47 10.12
CA VAL A 37 0.65 -6.15 9.50
C VAL A 37 0.31 -5.47 8.18
N PHE A 38 0.14 -6.28 7.13
CA PHE A 38 -0.01 -5.79 5.77
C PHE A 38 -1.38 -6.16 5.21
N TRP A 39 -2.01 -5.21 4.52
CA TRP A 39 -3.27 -5.40 3.80
C TRP A 39 -3.10 -5.05 2.34
N ALA A 40 -3.91 -5.67 1.48
CA ALA A 40 -4.04 -5.24 0.10
C ALA A 40 -4.61 -3.81 0.04
N SER A 41 -4.10 -2.99 -0.88
CA SER A 41 -4.50 -1.60 -1.07
C SER A 41 -4.99 -1.37 -2.50
N SER A 42 -5.84 -0.36 -2.69
CA SER A 42 -6.25 0.10 -4.02
C SER A 42 -5.07 0.65 -4.85
N LEU A 43 -3.94 0.96 -4.21
CA LEU A 43 -2.70 1.36 -4.88
C LEU A 43 -2.18 0.29 -5.85
N THR A 44 -2.51 -1.00 -5.68
CA THR A 44 -2.20 -2.04 -6.66
C THR A 44 -2.75 -1.71 -8.05
N ALA A 45 -3.96 -1.15 -8.13
CA ALA A 45 -4.54 -0.73 -9.39
C ALA A 45 -3.84 0.51 -9.96
N GLN A 46 -3.41 1.44 -9.11
CA GLN A 46 -2.68 2.63 -9.54
C GLN A 46 -1.29 2.29 -10.09
N ASP A 47 -0.55 1.40 -9.42
CA ASP A 47 0.75 0.92 -9.91
C ASP A 47 0.61 0.14 -11.22
N ALA A 48 -0.43 -0.70 -11.35
CA ALA A 48 -0.73 -1.38 -12.60
C ALA A 48 -1.03 -0.41 -13.76
N LEU A 49 -1.82 0.65 -13.50
CA LEU A 49 -2.10 1.68 -14.49
C LEU A 49 -0.83 2.44 -14.91
N ALA A 50 0.03 2.79 -13.95
CA ALA A 50 1.31 3.46 -14.21
C ALA A 50 2.25 2.62 -15.10
N ARG A 51 2.22 1.29 -14.95
CA ARG A 51 3.02 0.34 -15.75
C ARG A 51 2.39 -0.05 -17.09
N ALA A 52 1.09 0.16 -17.25
CA ALA A 52 0.35 -0.30 -18.43
C ALA A 52 0.56 0.57 -19.68
N GLU A 53 1.28 1.69 -19.57
CA GLU A 53 1.60 2.60 -20.70
C GLU A 53 0.36 3.01 -21.51
N LEU A 54 -0.77 3.24 -20.82
CA LEU A 54 -2.03 3.61 -21.45
C LEU A 54 -1.95 5.02 -22.03
N ALA A 55 -2.62 5.24 -23.16
CA ALA A 55 -2.70 6.56 -23.77
C ALA A 55 -3.32 7.61 -22.82
N ILE A 56 -4.31 7.20 -22.01
CA ILE A 56 -4.94 8.01 -20.97
C ILE A 56 -5.35 7.09 -19.80
N SER A 57 -5.10 7.53 -18.57
CA SER A 57 -5.66 6.94 -17.34
C SER A 57 -6.09 8.05 -16.39
N ILE A 58 -7.20 7.87 -15.67
CA ILE A 58 -7.72 8.85 -14.69
C ILE A 58 -7.86 8.14 -13.34
N THR A 59 -7.25 8.72 -12.30
CA THR A 59 -7.25 8.21 -10.93
C THR A 59 -7.46 9.34 -9.92
N VAL A 60 -7.68 8.98 -8.65
CA VAL A 60 -7.63 9.94 -7.54
C VAL A 60 -6.19 10.21 -7.13
N SER A 61 -5.92 11.41 -6.59
CA SER A 61 -4.66 11.71 -5.91
C SER A 61 -4.66 11.07 -4.51
N PRO A 62 -3.49 10.66 -3.97
CA PRO A 62 -3.37 10.22 -2.58
C PRO A 62 -3.98 11.22 -1.60
N GLY A 63 -4.78 10.74 -0.64
CA GLY A 63 -5.49 11.59 0.33
C GLY A 63 -6.75 12.30 -0.21
N HIS A 64 -7.03 12.23 -1.51
CA HIS A 64 -8.19 12.86 -2.15
C HIS A 64 -9.19 11.81 -2.67
N MET A 65 -9.79 11.08 -1.74
CA MET A 65 -10.73 10.00 -2.07
C MET A 65 -12.12 10.54 -2.43
N LEU A 66 -12.85 9.80 -3.26
CA LEU A 66 -14.29 10.03 -3.46
C LEU A 66 -15.03 9.62 -2.18
N ILE A 67 -15.67 10.59 -1.53
CA ILE A 67 -16.59 10.34 -0.42
C ILE A 67 -17.96 10.02 -1.03
N THR A 68 -18.52 8.87 -0.69
CA THR A 68 -19.86 8.45 -1.11
C THR A 68 -20.92 8.89 -0.10
N ASP A 69 -22.19 8.77 -0.46
CA ASP A 69 -23.34 8.96 0.46
C ASP A 69 -23.33 7.99 1.65
#